data_AF-A0A1V5WDP8-F1
#
_entry.id   AF-A0A1V5WDP8-F1
#
_cell.length_a   1.000
_cell.length_b   1.000
_cell.length_c   1.000
_cell.angle_alpha   90.00
_cell.angle_beta   90.00
_cell.angle_gamma   90.00
#
_symmetry.space_group_name_H-M   'P 1'
#
loop_
_entity.id
_entity.type
_entity.pdbx_description
1 polymer ?
#
loop_
_entity_poly.entity_id
_entity_poly.type
_entity_poly.pdbx_seq_one_letter_code
_entity_poly.pdbx_strand_id
1 'polypeptide(L)'
;MERWAIPCFSFVGRSGVGKTTVLERVVAALAQRGYRVAAIKHTRHADLETDLPGKDTRRFWDAGAVQTVLITPERVAQVRRVAAPALEDVLAGIRDVDVVLVEGDKTGPLPKIEVVRAACTPDVLPDLVGRIACITDVPDLSWDGLAFALDADIALANFIEEWIVAAQAGVGGWEELEHTADLALRVWAPDLPGLFVAAARGMFSLSAAATAPTFTHAEQLTLHAVDREALLVDWLNELLYLSEAGAGQWAYGAFRFEVLTGRTLRALALGAQVTARRNEVKAATFHDIAIRESAAGLETTLVFDM
;
A
#
# COMPACT_ATOMS: atom_id res chain seq x y z
N MET A 1 4.93 -10.35 -15.88
CA MET A 1 5.41 -9.58 -14.73
C MET A 1 4.36 -9.76 -13.65
N GLU A 2 4.68 -10.42 -12.54
CA GLU A 2 3.74 -10.58 -11.43
C GLU A 2 3.33 -9.19 -10.94
N ARG A 3 2.04 -8.87 -11.02
CA ARG A 3 1.50 -7.67 -10.40
C ARG A 3 1.40 -7.94 -8.91
N TRP A 4 2.21 -7.25 -8.12
CA TRP A 4 2.02 -7.19 -6.68
C TRP A 4 0.72 -6.42 -6.36
N ALA A 5 0.30 -6.44 -5.10
CA ALA A 5 -0.89 -5.78 -4.59
C ALA A 5 -1.03 -4.30 -4.99
N ILE A 6 -2.28 -3.86 -5.16
CA ILE A 6 -2.67 -2.49 -5.53
C ILE A 6 -2.53 -1.56 -4.31
N PRO A 7 -1.80 -0.43 -4.41
CA PRO A 7 -1.76 0.57 -3.34
C PRO A 7 -3.15 1.14 -3.04
N CYS A 8 -3.49 1.23 -1.76
CA CYS A 8 -4.76 1.79 -1.28
C CYS A 8 -4.50 2.89 -0.25
N PHE A 9 -5.14 4.06 -0.41
CA PHE A 9 -4.93 5.20 0.48
C PHE A 9 -6.25 5.79 0.97
N SER A 10 -6.37 6.01 2.27
CA SER A 10 -7.51 6.67 2.89
C SER A 10 -7.27 8.17 3.10
N PHE A 11 -8.12 8.99 2.50
CA PHE A 11 -8.22 10.42 2.76
C PHE A 11 -9.14 10.65 3.94
N VAL A 12 -8.54 11.05 5.06
CA VAL A 12 -9.21 11.24 6.34
C VAL A 12 -9.10 12.68 6.82
N GLY A 13 -9.83 13.00 7.89
CA GLY A 13 -9.87 14.33 8.46
C GLY A 13 -11.20 14.60 9.16
N ARG A 14 -11.32 15.75 9.80
CA ARG A 14 -12.57 16.16 10.44
C ARG A 14 -13.68 16.42 9.40
N SER A 15 -14.91 16.63 9.85
CA SER A 15 -16.00 17.02 8.95
C SER A 15 -15.74 18.44 8.40
N GLY A 16 -16.10 18.71 7.15
CA GLY A 16 -15.96 20.05 6.56
C GLY A 16 -14.56 20.47 6.10
N VAL A 17 -13.51 19.67 6.31
CA VAL A 17 -12.12 20.04 5.95
C VAL A 17 -11.83 20.06 4.43
N GLY A 18 -12.75 19.59 3.59
CA GLY A 18 -12.60 19.58 2.12
C GLY A 18 -11.97 18.31 1.53
N LYS A 19 -12.12 17.15 2.20
CA LYS A 19 -11.61 15.84 1.73
C LYS A 19 -12.02 15.52 0.30
N THR A 20 -13.32 15.65 -0.01
CA THR A 20 -13.87 15.36 -1.34
C THR A 20 -13.19 16.22 -2.42
N THR A 21 -13.04 17.53 -2.19
CA THR A 21 -12.40 18.46 -3.13
C THR A 21 -10.91 18.15 -3.34
N VAL A 22 -10.19 17.74 -2.30
CA VAL A 22 -8.82 17.26 -2.44
C VAL A 22 -8.78 15.98 -3.26
N LEU A 23 -9.62 15.01 -2.93
CA LEU A 23 -9.66 13.71 -3.57
C LEU A 23 -10.01 13.81 -5.06
N GLU A 24 -11.01 14.63 -5.42
CA GLU A 24 -11.38 14.91 -6.81
C GLU A 24 -10.20 15.44 -7.64
N ARG A 25 -9.42 16.37 -7.09
CA ARG A 25 -8.26 16.95 -7.77
C ARG A 25 -7.14 15.94 -7.96
N VAL A 26 -6.88 15.10 -6.95
CA VAL A 26 -5.88 14.01 -7.04
C VAL A 26 -6.31 12.96 -8.07
N VAL A 27 -7.58 12.54 -8.05
CA VAL A 27 -8.13 11.59 -9.04
C VAL A 27 -7.97 12.15 -10.44
N ALA A 28 -8.34 13.43 -10.66
CA ALA A 28 -8.19 14.08 -11.96
C ALA A 28 -6.73 14.13 -12.42
N ALA A 29 -5.81 14.51 -11.52
CA ALA A 29 -4.39 14.59 -11.83
C ALA A 29 -3.78 13.22 -12.20
N LEU A 30 -4.13 12.15 -11.48
CA LEU A 30 -3.68 10.79 -11.79
C LEU A 30 -4.29 10.26 -13.09
N ALA A 31 -5.59 10.49 -13.32
CA ALA A 31 -6.26 10.08 -14.55
C ALA A 31 -5.70 10.79 -15.79
N GLN A 32 -5.35 12.08 -15.69
CA GLN A 32 -4.68 12.82 -16.77
C GLN A 32 -3.31 12.25 -17.13
N ARG A 33 -2.64 11.57 -16.19
CA ARG A 33 -1.37 10.86 -16.41
C ARG A 33 -1.55 9.45 -16.95
N GLY A 34 -2.79 8.99 -17.12
CA GLY A 34 -3.12 7.67 -17.66
C GLY A 34 -3.29 6.56 -16.62
N TYR A 35 -3.25 6.87 -15.32
CA TYR A 35 -3.52 5.87 -14.28
C TYR A 35 -5.00 5.56 -14.17
N ARG A 36 -5.32 4.27 -13.97
CA ARG A 36 -6.67 3.80 -13.67
C ARG A 36 -6.89 3.89 -12.17
N VAL A 37 -7.73 4.82 -11.73
CA VAL A 37 -7.99 5.08 -10.31
C VAL A 37 -9.36 4.53 -9.91
N ALA A 38 -9.40 3.70 -8.87
CA ALA A 38 -10.65 3.40 -8.18
C ALA A 38 -10.86 4.41 -7.03
N ALA A 39 -12.06 4.99 -6.92
CA ALA A 39 -12.43 5.85 -5.81
C ALA A 39 -13.55 5.20 -4.99
N ILE A 40 -13.41 5.17 -3.66
CA ILE A 40 -14.42 4.66 -2.72
C ILE A 40 -14.82 5.78 -1.78
N LYS A 41 -16.12 5.96 -1.56
CA LYS A 41 -16.62 6.83 -0.47
C LYS A 41 -17.13 5.95 0.67
N HIS A 42 -16.36 5.87 1.74
CA HIS A 42 -16.73 5.08 2.93
C HIS A 42 -17.46 5.98 3.94
N THR A 43 -18.79 5.92 3.91
CA THR A 43 -19.67 6.72 4.76
C THR A 43 -20.47 5.84 5.72
N ARG A 44 -20.79 6.39 6.90
CA ARG A 44 -21.70 5.75 7.88
C ARG A 44 -23.16 6.18 7.70
N HIS A 45 -23.44 7.09 6.77
CA HIS A 45 -24.80 7.52 6.47
C HIS A 45 -25.57 6.40 5.74
N ALA A 46 -26.74 6.03 6.26
CA ALA A 46 -27.59 4.99 5.69
C ALA A 46 -28.30 5.44 4.41
N ASP A 47 -28.57 6.74 4.29
CA ASP A 47 -29.28 7.34 3.16
C ASP A 47 -28.31 7.59 2.00
N LEU A 48 -28.11 6.57 1.18
CA LEU A 48 -27.58 6.75 -0.17
C LEU A 48 -28.77 7.00 -1.09
N GLU A 49 -28.84 8.18 -1.72
CA GLU A 49 -29.60 8.30 -2.96
C GLU A 49 -29.03 7.24 -3.91
N THR A 50 -29.78 6.17 -4.14
CA THR A 50 -29.33 5.11 -5.02
C THR A 50 -29.27 5.71 -6.42
N ASP A 51 -28.06 6.03 -6.88
CA ASP A 51 -27.73 6.36 -8.26
C ASP A 51 -27.92 5.14 -9.17
N LEU A 52 -29.11 4.54 -9.13
CA LEU A 52 -29.57 3.58 -10.12
C LEU A 52 -30.26 4.39 -11.21
N PRO A 53 -29.54 4.82 -12.27
CA PRO A 53 -30.17 5.48 -13.39
C PRO A 53 -31.15 4.51 -14.08
N GLY A 54 -32.34 5.03 -14.39
CA GLY A 54 -33.35 4.32 -15.16
C GLY A 54 -34.52 3.80 -14.33
N LYS A 55 -35.74 4.10 -14.82
CA LYS A 55 -37.01 3.71 -14.20
C LYS A 55 -37.13 2.19 -14.01
N ASP A 56 -36.66 1.39 -14.96
CA ASP A 56 -36.79 -0.07 -14.91
C ASP A 56 -35.74 -0.73 -14.01
N THR A 57 -34.51 -0.22 -13.97
CA THR A 57 -33.46 -0.71 -13.06
C THR A 57 -33.87 -0.54 -11.60
N ARG A 58 -34.49 0.61 -11.27
CA ARG A 58 -35.05 0.85 -9.93
C ARG A 58 -36.18 -0.12 -9.59
N ARG A 59 -37.02 -0.49 -10.56
CA ARG A 59 -38.09 -1.48 -10.35
C ARG A 59 -37.55 -2.86 -10.00
N PHE A 60 -36.44 -3.30 -10.59
CA PHE A 60 -35.80 -4.57 -10.20
C PHE A 60 -35.29 -4.52 -8.76
N TRP A 61 -34.67 -3.40 -8.37
CA TRP A 61 -34.22 -3.19 -7.00
C TRP A 61 -35.40 -3.23 -6.03
N ASP A 62 -36.46 -2.45 -6.27
CA ASP A 62 -37.63 -2.36 -5.41
C ASP A 62 -38.41 -3.69 -5.34
N ALA A 63 -38.36 -4.51 -6.41
CA ALA A 63 -38.91 -5.87 -6.42
C ALA A 63 -38.11 -6.88 -5.59
N GLY A 64 -36.97 -6.48 -5.01
CA GLY A 64 -36.17 -7.30 -4.10
C GLY A 64 -34.96 -7.99 -4.73
N ALA A 65 -34.54 -7.59 -5.94
CA ALA A 65 -33.32 -8.14 -6.54
C ALA A 65 -32.09 -7.89 -5.64
N VAL A 66 -31.46 -8.93 -5.12
CA VAL A 66 -30.27 -8.81 -4.24
C VAL A 66 -29.12 -8.11 -4.96
N GLN A 67 -29.07 -8.21 -6.28
CA GLN A 67 -28.12 -7.52 -7.13
C GLN A 67 -28.82 -6.98 -8.37
N THR A 68 -28.51 -5.74 -8.75
CA THR A 68 -29.00 -5.11 -9.97
C THR A 68 -27.83 -4.54 -10.76
N VAL A 69 -27.78 -4.84 -12.06
CA VAL A 69 -26.69 -4.43 -12.95
C VAL A 69 -27.29 -3.75 -14.18
N LEU A 70 -26.81 -2.55 -14.48
CA LEU A 70 -27.07 -1.82 -15.72
C LEU A 70 -25.81 -1.85 -16.58
N ILE A 71 -25.96 -2.17 -17.86
CA ILE A 71 -24.88 -2.19 -18.84
C ILE A 71 -25.24 -1.23 -19.96
N THR A 72 -24.33 -0.32 -20.29
CA THR A 72 -24.37 0.51 -21.50
C THR A 72 -23.08 0.31 -22.30
N PRO A 73 -22.97 0.81 -23.55
CA PRO A 73 -21.72 0.76 -24.30
C PRO A 73 -20.53 1.43 -23.61
N GLU A 74 -20.76 2.33 -22.66
CA GLU A 74 -19.71 3.16 -22.04
C GLU A 74 -19.52 2.90 -20.54
N ARG A 75 -20.50 2.29 -19.85
CA ARG A 75 -20.44 2.08 -18.39
C ARG A 75 -21.25 0.89 -17.91
N VAL A 76 -20.78 0.32 -16.81
CA VAL A 76 -21.54 -0.63 -15.99
C VAL A 76 -21.85 0.04 -14.66
N ALA A 77 -23.11 0.04 -14.24
CA ALA A 77 -23.52 0.43 -12.91
C ALA A 77 -24.07 -0.79 -12.18
N GLN A 78 -23.56 -1.08 -10.99
CA GLN A 78 -23.93 -2.24 -10.21
C GLN A 78 -24.25 -1.81 -8.77
N VAL A 79 -25.37 -2.30 -8.25
CA VAL A 79 -25.69 -2.20 -6.83
C VAL A 79 -26.00 -3.58 -6.26
N ARG A 80 -25.64 -3.79 -5.00
CA ARG A 80 -25.79 -5.05 -4.27
C ARG A 80 -26.35 -4.76 -2.89
N ARG A 81 -27.29 -5.57 -2.43
CA ARG A 81 -27.69 -5.64 -1.03
C ARG A 81 -26.65 -6.47 -0.29
N VAL A 82 -25.95 -5.85 0.65
CA VAL A 82 -24.95 -6.52 1.49
C VAL A 82 -25.25 -6.18 2.94
N ALA A 83 -25.23 -7.17 3.82
CA ALA A 83 -25.33 -6.94 5.25
C ALA A 83 -23.98 -6.42 5.75
N ALA A 84 -23.94 -5.16 6.19
CA ALA A 84 -22.76 -4.52 6.80
C ALA A 84 -21.45 -4.80 6.03
N PRO A 85 -21.29 -4.27 4.79
CA PRO A 85 -20.10 -4.55 3.99
C PRO A 85 -18.84 -4.05 4.68
N ALA A 86 -17.85 -4.93 4.83
CA ALA A 86 -16.51 -4.56 5.26
C ALA A 86 -15.76 -3.90 4.07
N LEU A 87 -14.88 -2.95 4.35
CA LEU A 87 -14.12 -2.27 3.29
C LEU A 87 -13.20 -3.25 2.57
N GLU A 88 -12.64 -4.20 3.31
CA GLU A 88 -11.76 -5.26 2.84
C GLU A 88 -12.45 -6.12 1.77
N ASP A 89 -13.74 -6.45 1.94
CA ASP A 89 -14.53 -7.21 0.96
C ASP A 89 -14.72 -6.43 -0.34
N VAL A 90 -14.88 -5.10 -0.25
CA VAL A 90 -15.00 -4.22 -1.41
C VAL A 90 -13.66 -4.14 -2.14
N LEU A 91 -12.57 -3.94 -1.41
CA LEU A 91 -11.21 -3.87 -1.95
C LEU A 91 -10.81 -5.16 -2.67
N ALA A 92 -11.13 -6.34 -2.11
CA ALA A 92 -10.84 -7.64 -2.74
C ALA A 92 -11.54 -7.83 -4.10
N GLY A 93 -12.66 -7.12 -4.32
CA GLY A 93 -13.39 -7.12 -5.58
C GLY A 93 -12.86 -6.15 -6.63
N ILE A 94 -12.00 -5.19 -6.26
CA ILE A 94 -11.45 -4.19 -7.19
C ILE A 94 -10.29 -4.80 -7.96
N ARG A 95 -10.37 -4.71 -9.29
CA ARG A 95 -9.38 -5.24 -10.23
C ARG A 95 -9.16 -4.24 -11.34
N ASP A 96 -8.09 -4.43 -12.11
CA ASP A 96 -7.79 -3.62 -13.31
C ASP A 96 -7.68 -2.12 -13.05
N VAL A 97 -7.16 -1.76 -11.88
CA VAL A 97 -6.77 -0.39 -11.50
C VAL A 97 -5.32 -0.38 -11.05
N ASP A 98 -4.75 0.82 -11.00
CA ASP A 98 -3.36 1.03 -10.60
C ASP A 98 -3.27 1.57 -9.16
N VAL A 99 -4.35 2.16 -8.63
CA VAL A 99 -4.47 2.63 -7.24
C VAL A 99 -5.94 2.71 -6.80
N VAL A 100 -6.19 2.51 -5.50
CA VAL A 100 -7.48 2.77 -4.85
C VAL A 100 -7.37 3.94 -3.88
N LEU A 101 -8.26 4.93 -4.01
CA LEU A 101 -8.34 6.06 -3.09
C LEU A 101 -9.69 6.04 -2.36
N VAL A 102 -9.65 6.09 -1.03
CA VAL A 102 -10.83 5.97 -0.18
C VAL A 102 -11.07 7.30 0.53
N GLU A 103 -12.24 7.92 0.35
CA GLU A 103 -12.69 9.00 1.23
C GLU A 103 -13.31 8.39 2.49
N GLY A 104 -12.66 8.55 3.65
CA GLY A 104 -13.14 8.01 4.92
C GLY A 104 -12.23 6.92 5.49
N ASP A 105 -12.82 5.96 6.20
CA ASP A 105 -12.09 4.84 6.85
C ASP A 105 -11.04 5.26 7.90
N LYS A 106 -11.45 6.07 8.88
CA LYS A 106 -10.57 6.57 9.95
C LYS A 106 -9.98 5.48 10.84
N THR A 107 -10.70 4.37 10.99
CA THR A 107 -10.37 3.29 11.94
C THR A 107 -9.83 2.04 11.25
N GLY A 108 -9.95 1.95 9.93
CA GLY A 108 -9.43 0.82 9.17
C GLY A 108 -7.91 0.84 9.07
N PRO A 109 -7.30 -0.22 8.53
CA PRO A 109 -5.85 -0.39 8.52
C PRO A 109 -5.17 0.46 7.45
N LEU A 110 -5.92 0.94 6.44
CA LEU A 110 -5.37 1.61 5.26
C LEU A 110 -4.39 2.74 5.60
N PRO A 111 -3.29 2.90 4.85
CA PRO A 111 -2.42 4.07 4.93
C PRO A 111 -3.21 5.36 4.71
N LYS A 112 -2.98 6.38 5.55
CA LYS A 112 -3.85 7.56 5.66
C LYS A 112 -3.13 8.83 5.25
N ILE A 113 -3.78 9.58 4.39
CA ILE A 113 -3.46 10.96 4.04
C ILE A 113 -4.49 11.84 4.75
N GLU A 114 -4.06 12.57 5.78
CA GLU A 114 -4.96 13.39 6.58
C GLU A 114 -5.08 14.80 6.03
N VAL A 115 -6.31 15.25 5.81
CA VAL A 115 -6.61 16.66 5.51
C VAL A 115 -6.89 17.40 6.82
N VAL A 116 -6.00 18.32 7.16
CA VAL A 116 -6.12 19.24 8.29
C VAL A 116 -6.38 20.65 7.75
N ARG A 117 -7.24 21.42 8.40
CA ARG A 117 -7.54 22.78 7.96
C ARG A 117 -7.62 23.72 9.15
N ALA A 118 -6.89 24.83 9.09
CA ALA A 118 -6.84 25.87 10.11
C ALA A 118 -8.23 26.43 10.42
N ALA A 119 -9.05 26.63 9.39
CA ALA A 119 -10.43 27.12 9.52
C ALA A 119 -11.40 26.12 10.20
N CYS A 120 -10.99 24.87 10.40
CA CYS A 120 -11.81 23.86 11.08
C CYS A 120 -11.23 23.52 12.46
N THR A 121 -10.11 22.82 12.48
CA THR A 121 -9.37 22.47 13.70
C THR A 121 -7.92 22.29 13.29
N PRO A 122 -6.98 23.08 13.85
CA PRO A 122 -5.59 23.10 13.41
C PRO A 122 -4.75 21.93 13.96
N ASP A 123 -5.39 20.89 14.48
CA ASP A 123 -4.74 19.71 15.04
C ASP A 123 -5.03 18.50 14.18
N VAL A 124 -3.99 17.68 14.00
CA VAL A 124 -4.13 16.33 13.47
C VAL A 124 -5.09 15.50 14.35
N LEU A 125 -5.72 14.49 13.77
CA LEU A 125 -6.53 13.54 14.52
C LEU A 125 -5.65 12.84 15.57
N PRO A 126 -6.03 12.83 16.85
CA PRO A 126 -5.28 12.09 17.85
C PRO A 126 -5.32 10.59 17.51
N ASP A 127 -4.21 9.89 17.79
CA ASP A 127 -4.09 8.44 17.67
C ASP A 127 -4.44 7.85 16.29
N LEU A 128 -4.29 8.64 15.22
CA LEU A 128 -4.53 8.18 13.86
C LEU A 128 -3.44 7.19 13.43
N VAL A 129 -3.75 5.90 13.53
CA VAL A 129 -2.87 4.82 13.07
C VAL A 129 -2.73 4.84 11.54
N GLY A 130 -1.49 4.69 11.07
CA GLY A 130 -1.17 4.61 9.65
C GLY A 130 -1.15 5.95 8.92
N ARG A 131 -1.01 7.09 9.61
CA ARG A 131 -0.80 8.39 8.96
C ARG A 131 0.55 8.42 8.24
N ILE A 132 0.52 8.57 6.92
CA ILE A 132 1.72 8.64 6.07
C ILE A 132 1.99 10.02 5.48
N ALA A 133 0.96 10.88 5.42
CA ALA A 133 1.04 12.24 4.91
C ALA A 133 -0.07 13.12 5.50
N CYS A 134 0.16 14.43 5.50
CA CYS A 134 -0.85 15.45 5.80
C CYS A 134 -1.02 16.42 4.63
N ILE A 135 -2.21 16.99 4.52
CA ILE A 135 -2.55 18.06 3.59
C ILE A 135 -3.14 19.19 4.44
N THR A 136 -2.50 20.35 4.46
CA THR A 136 -2.80 21.37 5.46
C THR A 136 -2.53 22.79 4.99
N ASP A 137 -3.30 23.75 5.53
CA ASP A 137 -3.03 25.19 5.51
C ASP A 137 -2.64 25.73 6.90
N VAL A 138 -2.50 24.84 7.89
CA VAL A 138 -2.04 25.18 9.25
C VAL A 138 -0.54 25.45 9.22
N PRO A 139 -0.08 26.67 9.54
CA PRO A 139 1.33 26.96 9.74
C PRO A 139 1.88 26.13 10.90
N ASP A 140 3.08 25.57 10.75
CA ASP A 140 3.77 24.84 11.82
C ASP A 140 2.91 23.72 12.46
N LEU A 141 2.17 22.97 11.63
CA LEU A 141 1.37 21.82 12.07
C LEU A 141 2.22 20.92 12.99
N SER A 142 1.70 20.61 14.18
CA SER A 142 2.38 19.79 15.18
C SER A 142 2.40 18.31 14.78
N TRP A 143 3.15 18.00 13.72
CA TRP A 143 3.40 16.67 13.19
C TRP A 143 4.63 16.69 12.27
N ASP A 144 5.63 15.88 12.58
CA ASP A 144 6.95 15.92 11.93
C ASP A 144 7.03 15.13 10.61
N GLY A 145 5.89 14.65 10.09
CA GLY A 145 5.83 13.88 8.86
C GLY A 145 5.65 14.73 7.59
N LEU A 146 5.42 14.04 6.47
CA LEU A 146 5.29 14.69 5.16
C LEU A 146 3.99 15.48 5.01
N ALA A 147 4.09 16.82 5.02
CA ALA A 147 2.95 17.71 4.83
C ALA A 147 2.96 18.38 3.45
N PHE A 148 1.77 18.54 2.87
CA PHE A 148 1.53 19.21 1.61
C PHE A 148 0.56 20.39 1.81
N ALA A 149 0.69 21.43 0.99
CA ALA A 149 -0.29 22.52 0.95
C ALA A 149 -1.63 22.03 0.35
N LEU A 150 -2.73 22.72 0.67
CA LEU A 150 -4.08 22.37 0.16
C LEU A 150 -4.22 22.42 -1.37
N ASP A 151 -3.34 23.15 -2.07
CA ASP A 151 -3.31 23.33 -3.53
C ASP A 151 -2.15 22.57 -4.21
N ALA A 152 -1.42 21.73 -3.46
CA ALA A 152 -0.28 20.97 -3.96
C ALA A 152 -0.68 19.71 -4.75
N ASP A 153 -1.65 19.83 -5.66
CA ASP A 153 -2.29 18.71 -6.35
C ASP A 153 -1.28 17.85 -7.15
N ILE A 154 -0.32 18.51 -7.81
CA ILE A 154 0.75 17.85 -8.56
C ILE A 154 1.69 17.08 -7.63
N ALA A 155 2.03 17.66 -6.46
CA ALA A 155 2.92 17.02 -5.50
C ALA A 155 2.26 15.81 -4.84
N LEU A 156 0.96 15.88 -4.53
CA LEU A 156 0.17 14.73 -4.07
C LEU A 156 0.11 13.63 -5.12
N ALA A 157 -0.16 13.98 -6.37
CA ALA A 157 -0.20 13.02 -7.46
C ALA A 157 1.17 12.34 -7.65
N ASN A 158 2.27 13.09 -7.56
CA ASN A 158 3.63 12.53 -7.58
C ASN A 158 3.87 11.59 -6.40
N PHE A 159 3.45 11.97 -5.20
CA PHE A 159 3.59 11.14 -4.01
C PHE A 159 2.83 9.81 -4.14
N ILE A 160 1.62 9.82 -4.67
CA ILE A 160 0.84 8.59 -4.91
C ILE A 160 1.45 7.78 -6.06
N GLU A 161 1.92 8.45 -7.11
CA GLU A 161 2.59 7.82 -8.25
C GLU A 161 3.86 7.07 -7.81
N GLU A 162 4.66 7.62 -6.90
CA GLU A 162 5.81 6.93 -6.30
C GLU A 162 5.40 5.56 -5.71
N TRP A 163 4.22 5.46 -5.08
CA TRP A 163 3.71 4.19 -4.57
C TRP A 163 3.20 3.25 -5.64
N ILE A 164 2.55 3.77 -6.68
CA ILE A 164 2.14 2.98 -7.84
C ILE A 164 3.37 2.35 -8.49
N VAL A 165 4.39 3.16 -8.74
CA VAL A 165 5.67 2.71 -9.29
C VAL A 165 6.34 1.73 -8.34
N ALA A 166 6.43 2.01 -7.03
CA ALA A 166 7.03 1.10 -6.06
C ALA A 166 6.34 -0.27 -6.02
N ALA A 167 5.00 -0.32 -6.12
CA ALA A 167 4.24 -1.56 -6.19
C ALA A 167 4.44 -2.32 -7.50
N GLN A 168 4.71 -1.61 -8.60
CA GLN A 168 4.91 -2.18 -9.94
C GLN A 168 6.39 -2.45 -10.27
N ALA A 169 7.34 -1.83 -9.58
CA ALA A 169 8.75 -1.87 -9.87
C ALA A 169 9.31 -3.27 -9.70
N GLY A 170 9.23 -4.08 -10.75
CA GLY A 170 9.93 -5.35 -10.93
C GLY A 170 11.38 -5.13 -11.40
N VAL A 171 12.06 -4.14 -10.83
CA VAL A 171 13.41 -3.74 -11.23
C VAL A 171 14.40 -4.59 -10.43
N GLY A 172 14.38 -5.90 -10.71
CA GLY A 172 15.09 -6.93 -9.95
C GLY A 172 14.30 -8.24 -9.91
N GLY A 173 14.90 -9.27 -9.32
CA GLY A 173 14.29 -10.59 -9.20
C GLY A 173 14.98 -11.45 -8.15
N TRP A 174 14.40 -12.61 -7.92
CA TRP A 174 14.96 -13.62 -7.06
C TRP A 174 14.75 -15.02 -7.65
N GLU A 175 15.59 -15.96 -7.25
CA GLU A 175 15.45 -17.39 -7.57
C GLU A 175 15.69 -18.20 -6.30
N GLU A 176 14.86 -19.22 -6.08
CA GLU A 176 15.09 -20.21 -5.02
C GLU A 176 16.23 -21.13 -5.42
N LEU A 177 17.22 -21.29 -4.53
CA LEU A 177 18.35 -22.17 -4.73
C LEU A 177 18.16 -23.48 -3.96
N GLU A 178 18.62 -24.60 -4.53
CA GLU A 178 18.76 -25.85 -3.77
C GLU A 178 19.89 -25.67 -2.75
N HIS A 179 19.51 -25.70 -1.46
CA HIS A 179 20.45 -25.61 -0.34
C HIS A 179 20.19 -26.76 0.62
N THR A 180 21.25 -27.30 1.23
CA THR A 180 21.27 -28.68 1.77
C THR A 180 20.52 -28.87 3.10
N ALA A 181 19.95 -27.82 3.69
CA ALA A 181 19.13 -27.88 4.91
C ALA A 181 18.22 -26.65 5.09
N ASP A 182 18.69 -25.46 4.69
CA ASP A 182 17.97 -24.18 4.77
C ASP A 182 17.38 -23.76 3.42
N LEU A 183 16.55 -22.70 3.41
CA LEU A 183 16.16 -22.05 2.15
C LEU A 183 17.15 -20.95 1.80
N ALA A 184 17.54 -20.89 0.53
CA ALA A 184 18.38 -19.83 0.01
C ALA A 184 17.74 -19.15 -1.20
N LEU A 185 17.92 -17.84 -1.28
CA LEU A 185 17.52 -17.02 -2.43
C LEU A 185 18.74 -16.37 -3.05
N ARG A 186 18.88 -16.52 -4.36
CA ARG A 186 19.67 -15.57 -5.15
C ARG A 186 18.79 -14.38 -5.44
N VAL A 187 19.28 -13.17 -5.22
CA VAL A 187 18.54 -11.91 -5.45
C VAL A 187 19.39 -10.95 -6.25
N TRP A 188 18.79 -10.27 -7.23
CA TRP A 188 19.47 -9.29 -8.07
C TRP A 188 18.60 -8.07 -8.36
N ALA A 189 19.23 -6.92 -8.60
CA ALA A 189 18.57 -5.70 -9.04
C ALA A 189 19.57 -4.69 -9.64
N PRO A 190 19.13 -3.75 -10.49
CA PRO A 190 20.00 -2.72 -11.08
C PRO A 190 20.70 -1.80 -10.08
N ASP A 191 20.11 -1.59 -8.89
CA ASP A 191 20.64 -0.71 -7.86
C ASP A 191 20.34 -1.22 -6.44
N LEU A 192 20.89 -0.54 -5.43
CA LEU A 192 20.77 -0.94 -4.03
C LEU A 192 19.33 -0.89 -3.50
N PRO A 193 18.51 0.17 -3.76
CA PRO A 193 17.09 0.16 -3.43
C PRO A 193 16.35 -1.03 -4.04
N GLY A 194 16.56 -1.31 -5.33
CA GLY A 194 15.95 -2.44 -6.02
C GLY A 194 16.34 -3.78 -5.39
N LEU A 195 17.58 -3.92 -4.92
CA LEU A 195 18.05 -5.14 -4.28
C LEU A 195 17.33 -5.39 -2.95
N PHE A 196 17.12 -4.33 -2.15
CA PHE A 196 16.38 -4.41 -0.88
C PHE A 196 14.90 -4.75 -1.11
N VAL A 197 14.29 -4.20 -2.17
CA VAL A 197 12.91 -4.53 -2.58
C VAL A 197 12.82 -5.99 -3.02
N ALA A 198 13.72 -6.43 -3.91
CA ALA A 198 13.73 -7.79 -4.43
C ALA A 198 13.99 -8.82 -3.33
N ALA A 199 14.88 -8.51 -2.38
CA ALA A 199 15.17 -9.36 -1.24
C ALA A 199 13.95 -9.54 -0.32
N ALA A 200 13.27 -8.44 0.02
CA ALA A 200 12.07 -8.49 0.84
C ALA A 200 10.94 -9.28 0.16
N ARG A 201 10.68 -9.01 -1.13
CA ARG A 201 9.67 -9.75 -1.90
C ARG A 201 10.02 -11.23 -2.03
N GLY A 202 11.28 -11.54 -2.30
CA GLY A 202 11.77 -12.91 -2.35
C GLY A 202 11.55 -13.65 -1.04
N MET A 203 11.97 -13.06 0.08
CA MET A 203 11.74 -13.61 1.42
C MET A 203 10.24 -13.86 1.68
N PHE A 204 9.37 -12.89 1.41
CA PHE A 204 7.93 -13.09 1.61
C PHE A 204 7.30 -14.10 0.65
N SER A 205 7.89 -14.35 -0.53
CA SER A 205 7.45 -15.45 -1.42
C SER A 205 7.78 -16.84 -0.87
N LEU A 206 8.77 -16.94 0.02
CA LEU A 206 9.04 -18.16 0.78
C LEU A 206 8.00 -18.37 1.89
N SER A 207 7.59 -17.30 2.56
CA SER A 207 6.69 -17.37 3.72
C SER A 207 5.20 -17.42 3.36
N ALA A 208 4.77 -16.72 2.29
CA ALA A 208 3.37 -16.55 1.91
C ALA A 208 3.05 -17.24 0.58
N ALA A 209 2.10 -18.17 0.58
CA ALA A 209 1.57 -18.81 -0.62
C ALA A 209 0.58 -17.89 -1.37
N ALA A 210 -0.14 -17.03 -0.64
CA ALA A 210 -1.04 -16.04 -1.19
C ALA A 210 -1.19 -14.83 -0.27
N THR A 211 -1.40 -13.66 -0.87
CA THR A 211 -1.67 -12.40 -0.18
C THR A 211 -2.93 -11.74 -0.74
N ALA A 212 -3.50 -10.81 0.02
CA ALA A 212 -4.56 -9.94 -0.46
C ALA A 212 -4.08 -9.11 -1.66
N PRO A 213 -4.96 -8.79 -2.63
CA PRO A 213 -4.58 -8.06 -3.83
C PRO A 213 -4.34 -6.56 -3.58
N THR A 214 -4.40 -6.10 -2.34
CA THR A 214 -4.29 -4.70 -1.95
C THR A 214 -3.33 -4.52 -0.77
N PHE A 215 -2.55 -3.46 -0.81
CA PHE A 215 -1.78 -3.01 0.33
C PHE A 215 -2.66 -2.23 1.28
N THR A 216 -2.78 -2.70 2.51
CA THR A 216 -3.70 -2.11 3.50
C THR A 216 -3.04 -1.80 4.82
N HIS A 217 -1.74 -2.05 4.97
CA HIS A 217 -0.98 -1.76 6.20
C HIS A 217 0.26 -0.95 5.87
N ALA A 218 0.69 -0.06 6.77
CA ALA A 218 1.89 0.78 6.59
C ALA A 218 2.75 0.79 7.85
N GLU A 219 4.06 0.65 7.67
CA GLU A 219 5.05 0.73 8.76
C GLU A 219 6.21 1.65 8.37
N GLN A 220 6.66 2.48 9.32
CA GLN A 220 7.85 3.32 9.15
C GLN A 220 9.02 2.69 9.91
N LEU A 221 10.16 2.56 9.22
CA LEU A 221 11.34 1.88 9.74
C LEU A 221 12.56 2.80 9.66
N THR A 222 13.40 2.76 10.69
CA THR A 222 14.73 3.40 10.69
C THR A 222 15.75 2.40 11.23
N LEU A 223 16.75 2.09 10.41
CA LEU A 223 17.78 1.10 10.72
C LEU A 223 19.17 1.68 10.51
N HIS A 224 20.11 1.21 11.32
CA HIS A 224 21.53 1.54 11.23
C HIS A 224 22.37 0.27 11.37
N ALA A 225 23.32 0.09 10.47
CA ALA A 225 24.22 -1.06 10.45
C ALA A 225 25.65 -0.64 10.09
N VAL A 226 26.60 -1.54 10.31
CA VAL A 226 28.04 -1.29 10.11
C VAL A 226 28.44 -1.21 8.63
N ASP A 227 27.68 -1.88 7.76
CA ASP A 227 27.82 -1.91 6.31
C ASP A 227 26.49 -2.29 5.64
N ARG A 228 26.50 -2.41 4.31
CA ARG A 228 25.28 -2.58 3.50
C ARG A 228 24.75 -4.01 3.55
N GLU A 229 25.64 -4.99 3.75
CA GLU A 229 25.30 -6.39 3.92
C GLU A 229 24.57 -6.59 5.26
N ALA A 230 25.11 -6.04 6.36
CA ALA A 230 24.44 -6.04 7.65
C ALA A 230 23.11 -5.27 7.59
N LEU A 231 23.07 -4.12 6.91
CA LEU A 231 21.84 -3.36 6.74
C LEU A 231 20.75 -4.15 6.01
N LEU A 232 21.12 -4.99 5.03
CA LEU A 232 20.19 -5.83 4.31
C LEU A 232 19.64 -6.96 5.20
N VAL A 233 20.48 -7.60 6.01
CA VAL A 233 20.02 -8.64 6.96
C VAL A 233 19.10 -8.03 8.01
N ASP A 234 19.49 -6.91 8.61
CA ASP A 234 18.68 -6.19 9.61
C ASP A 234 17.34 -5.75 9.01
N TRP A 235 17.34 -5.26 7.76
CA TRP A 235 16.13 -4.91 7.02
C TRP A 235 15.15 -6.09 6.89
N LEU A 236 15.65 -7.25 6.48
CA LEU A 236 14.81 -8.44 6.30
C LEU A 236 14.26 -8.96 7.63
N ASN A 237 15.10 -8.98 8.68
CA ASN A 237 14.68 -9.42 10.01
C ASN A 237 13.68 -8.48 10.66
N GLU A 238 13.83 -7.16 10.49
CA GLU A 238 12.86 -6.19 10.97
C GLU A 238 11.51 -6.35 10.25
N LEU A 239 11.52 -6.60 8.93
CA LEU A 239 10.30 -6.88 8.18
C LEU A 239 9.63 -8.19 8.63
N LEU A 240 10.40 -9.24 8.93
CA LEU A 240 9.86 -10.48 9.51
C LEU A 240 9.22 -10.21 10.87
N TYR A 241 9.91 -9.50 11.76
CA TYR A 241 9.34 -9.11 13.05
C TYR A 241 8.02 -8.34 12.90
N LEU A 242 7.99 -7.33 12.04
CA LEU A 242 6.77 -6.55 11.75
C LEU A 242 5.68 -7.35 11.03
N SER A 243 6.03 -8.44 10.36
CA SER A 243 5.04 -9.32 9.70
C SER A 243 4.23 -10.14 10.70
N GLU A 244 4.80 -10.37 11.88
CA GLU A 244 4.19 -11.16 12.96
C GLU A 244 3.70 -10.30 14.12
N ALA A 245 4.13 -9.04 14.17
CA ALA A 245 3.70 -8.09 15.18
C ALA A 245 2.23 -7.66 14.97
N GLY A 246 1.45 -7.66 16.06
CA GLY A 246 0.10 -7.10 16.09
C GLY A 246 -1.02 -8.06 15.70
N ALA A 247 -2.12 -7.50 15.17
CA ALA A 247 -3.38 -8.22 14.97
C ALA A 247 -3.51 -8.92 13.60
N GLY A 248 -2.47 -8.93 12.77
CA GLY A 248 -2.51 -9.47 11.41
C GLY A 248 -1.15 -9.97 10.95
N GLN A 249 -1.17 -10.84 9.93
CA GLN A 249 0.03 -11.33 9.26
C GLN A 249 0.21 -10.58 7.95
N TRP A 250 1.37 -9.95 7.75
CA TRP A 250 1.59 -9.01 6.65
C TRP A 250 2.78 -9.42 5.80
N ALA A 251 2.62 -9.38 4.47
CA ALA A 251 3.73 -9.46 3.54
C ALA A 251 4.00 -8.06 2.97
N TYR A 252 5.15 -7.49 3.31
CA TYR A 252 5.56 -6.17 2.82
C TYR A 252 6.16 -6.29 1.42
N GLY A 253 5.71 -5.44 0.50
CA GLY A 253 6.13 -5.56 -0.90
C GLY A 253 6.21 -4.28 -1.70
N ALA A 254 5.83 -3.13 -1.13
CA ALA A 254 6.10 -1.83 -1.72
C ALA A 254 6.78 -0.94 -0.69
N PHE A 255 7.84 -0.27 -1.12
CA PHE A 255 8.74 0.43 -0.22
C PHE A 255 9.09 1.79 -0.80
N ARG A 256 9.10 2.80 0.05
CA ARG A 256 9.58 4.14 -0.27
C ARG A 256 10.75 4.46 0.66
N PHE A 257 11.96 4.49 0.10
CA PHE A 257 13.16 4.84 0.84
C PHE A 257 13.31 6.36 0.89
N GLU A 258 13.22 6.93 2.08
CA GLU A 258 13.54 8.35 2.32
C GLU A 258 15.05 8.55 2.46
N VAL A 259 15.71 7.55 3.06
CA VAL A 259 17.17 7.45 3.14
C VAL A 259 17.53 5.99 2.87
N LEU A 260 18.44 5.76 1.92
CA LEU A 260 19.12 4.48 1.81
C LEU A 260 20.57 4.75 1.43
N THR A 261 21.44 4.50 2.40
CA THR A 261 22.89 4.55 2.26
C THR A 261 23.45 3.17 2.54
N GLY A 262 24.77 2.99 2.40
CA GLY A 262 25.40 1.73 2.78
C GLY A 262 25.39 1.41 4.29
N ARG A 263 24.78 2.22 5.15
CA ARG A 263 24.75 2.02 6.63
C ARG A 263 23.48 2.46 7.33
N THR A 264 22.65 3.25 6.67
CA THR A 264 21.44 3.83 7.25
C THR A 264 20.31 3.68 6.25
N LEU A 265 19.17 3.22 6.75
CA LEU A 265 17.92 3.10 6.03
C LEU A 265 16.83 3.83 6.81
N ARG A 266 16.04 4.64 6.12
CA ARG A 266 14.75 5.12 6.58
C ARG A 266 13.74 4.90 5.46
N ALA A 267 12.68 4.15 5.74
CA ALA A 267 11.72 3.77 4.73
C ALA A 267 10.30 3.71 5.29
N LEU A 268 9.33 3.87 4.40
CA LEU A 268 7.94 3.50 4.62
C LEU A 268 7.68 2.21 3.83
N ALA A 269 7.04 1.23 4.46
CA ALA A 269 6.72 -0.07 3.89
C ALA A 269 5.20 -0.26 3.84
N LEU A 270 4.69 -0.79 2.73
CA LEU A 270 3.31 -1.20 2.59
C LEU A 270 3.17 -2.72 2.62
N GLY A 271 2.27 -3.20 3.48
CA GLY A 271 1.97 -4.60 3.75
C GLY A 271 0.62 -5.02 3.18
N ALA A 272 0.60 -6.20 2.55
CA ALA A 272 -0.61 -6.89 2.12
C ALA A 272 -0.89 -8.05 3.07
N GLN A 273 -2.16 -8.28 3.41
CA GLN A 273 -2.52 -9.34 4.35
C GLN A 273 -2.18 -10.72 3.77
N VAL A 274 -1.52 -11.57 4.55
CA VAL A 274 -1.28 -12.97 4.17
C VAL A 274 -2.58 -13.76 4.31
N THR A 275 -3.02 -14.38 3.21
CA THR A 275 -4.25 -15.18 3.16
C THR A 275 -3.97 -16.68 3.18
N ALA A 276 -2.76 -17.09 2.78
CA ALA A 276 -2.26 -18.45 2.93
C ALA A 276 -0.75 -18.46 3.19
N ARG A 277 -0.32 -19.19 4.23
CA ARG A 277 1.11 -19.41 4.53
C ARG A 277 1.70 -20.53 3.66
N ARG A 278 2.99 -20.43 3.37
CA ARG A 278 3.78 -21.45 2.66
C ARG A 278 4.79 -22.10 3.62
N ASN A 279 5.75 -21.32 4.09
CA ASN A 279 6.77 -21.75 5.04
C ASN A 279 6.83 -20.81 6.25
N GLU A 280 7.49 -21.26 7.33
CA GLU A 280 7.93 -20.40 8.42
C GLU A 280 9.38 -20.00 8.13
N VAL A 281 9.65 -18.69 8.10
CA VAL A 281 10.98 -18.12 7.92
C VAL A 281 11.25 -17.35 9.19
N LYS A 282 12.20 -17.81 10.00
CA LYS A 282 12.50 -17.25 11.33
C LYS A 282 13.46 -16.08 11.26
N ALA A 283 14.45 -16.16 10.38
CA ALA A 283 15.45 -15.12 10.23
C ALA A 283 16.17 -15.18 8.89
N ALA A 284 16.54 -14.01 8.36
CA ALA A 284 17.63 -13.88 7.40
C ALA A 284 18.97 -13.98 8.14
N THR A 285 19.91 -14.75 7.59
CA THR A 285 21.21 -15.03 8.23
C THR A 285 22.35 -14.27 7.56
N PHE A 286 23.48 -14.17 8.27
CA PHE A 286 24.74 -13.63 7.73
C PHE A 286 25.57 -14.65 6.93
N HIS A 287 25.00 -15.82 6.60
CA HIS A 287 25.75 -16.91 5.98
C HIS A 287 26.26 -16.52 4.58
N ASP A 288 27.57 -16.33 4.45
CA ASP A 288 28.29 -15.96 3.22
C ASP A 288 27.66 -14.78 2.43
N ILE A 289 26.98 -13.86 3.13
CA ILE A 289 26.35 -12.72 2.49
C ILE A 289 27.42 -11.78 1.90
N ALA A 290 27.27 -11.47 0.62
CA ALA A 290 28.14 -10.54 -0.08
C ALA A 290 27.39 -9.89 -1.25
N ILE A 291 27.19 -8.57 -1.19
CA ILE A 291 26.60 -7.83 -2.31
C ILE A 291 27.69 -7.59 -3.36
N ARG A 292 27.50 -8.16 -4.56
CA ARG A 292 28.45 -8.14 -5.66
C ARG A 292 27.85 -7.45 -6.88
N GLU A 293 28.71 -6.89 -7.72
CA GLU A 293 28.30 -6.42 -9.05
C GLU A 293 28.09 -7.61 -9.99
N SER A 294 27.09 -7.50 -10.86
CA SER A 294 26.71 -8.48 -11.86
C SER A 294 26.26 -7.77 -13.15
N ALA A 295 26.00 -8.55 -14.21
CA ALA A 295 25.42 -8.00 -15.44
C ALA A 295 24.03 -7.37 -15.24
N ALA A 296 23.31 -7.75 -14.17
CA ALA A 296 22.01 -7.21 -13.82
C ALA A 296 22.08 -6.02 -12.83
N GLY A 297 23.28 -5.56 -12.47
CA GLY A 297 23.52 -4.51 -11.47
C GLY A 297 24.18 -5.09 -10.22
N LEU A 298 23.42 -5.19 -9.12
CA LEU A 298 23.82 -5.80 -7.87
C LEU A 298 23.19 -7.18 -7.70
N GLU A 299 23.88 -8.06 -6.99
CA GLU A 299 23.42 -9.41 -6.68
C GLU A 299 23.94 -9.88 -5.32
N THR A 300 23.16 -10.71 -4.62
CA THR A 300 23.59 -11.42 -3.41
C THR A 300 22.86 -12.76 -3.28
N THR A 301 23.42 -13.66 -2.47
CA THR A 301 22.69 -14.84 -1.98
C THR A 301 22.30 -14.60 -0.52
N LEU A 302 21.07 -14.96 -0.18
CA LEU A 302 20.49 -14.87 1.16
C LEU A 302 20.14 -16.27 1.63
N VAL A 303 20.50 -16.62 2.84
CA VAL A 303 20.13 -17.90 3.47
C VAL A 303 19.24 -17.60 4.67
N PHE A 304 18.17 -18.37 4.80
CA PHE A 304 17.13 -18.17 5.80
C PHE A 304 17.04 -19.36 6.75
N ASP A 305 16.95 -19.07 8.05
CA ASP A 305 16.57 -20.04 9.07
C ASP A 305 15.04 -20.24 9.03
N MET A 306 14.61 -21.50 9.15
CA MET A 306 13.22 -21.96 8.93
C MET A 306 12.58 -22.40 10.24
#